data_AF-A0A5N4E4Z6-F1
#
_entry.id   AF-A0A5N4E4Z6-F1
#
_cell.length_a   1.000
_cell.length_b   1.000
_cell.length_c   1.000
_cell.angle_alpha   90.00
_cell.angle_beta   90.00
_cell.angle_gamma   90.00
#
_symmetry.space_group_name_H-M   'P 1'
#
loop_
_entity.id
_entity.type
_entity.pdbx_description
1 polymer ?
#
loop_
_entity_poly.entity_id
_entity_poly.type
_entity_poly.pdbx_seq_one_letter_code
_entity_poly.pdbx_strand_id
1 'polypeptide(L)' 'MHLDALVKKDKVVVFLKGTPEQPQCGFSNAVVQILRLHGVRDYAAYNVLDDPQLRQGDFWKLDDFML' A
#
# COMPACT_ATOMS: atom_id res chain seq x y z
N MET A 1 -3.42 -16.18 0.60
CA MET A 1 -2.13 -15.57 1.00
C MET A 1 -2.26 -15.07 2.43
N HIS A 2 -1.37 -15.42 3.37
CA HIS A 2 -1.46 -14.95 4.77
C HIS A 2 -0.79 -13.58 4.89
N LEU A 3 -1.57 -12.51 5.09
CA LEU A 3 -1.05 -11.14 5.26
C LEU A 3 0.01 -11.03 6.36
N ASP A 4 -0.10 -11.87 7.39
CA ASP A 4 0.88 -11.98 8.48
C ASP A 4 2.32 -12.23 8.01
N ALA A 5 2.52 -12.93 6.90
CA ALA A 5 3.84 -13.21 6.38
C ALA A 5 4.48 -11.98 5.72
N LEU A 6 3.67 -11.09 5.14
CA LEU A 6 4.15 -9.88 4.45
C LEU A 6 4.59 -8.83 5.45
N VAL A 7 3.77 -8.58 6.48
CA VAL A 7 4.06 -7.60 7.53
C VAL A 7 5.20 -8.00 8.46
N LYS A 8 5.51 -9.31 8.55
CA LYS A 8 6.65 -9.81 9.32
C LYS A 8 7.96 -9.76 8.56
N LYS A 9 7.91 -9.70 7.23
CA LYS A 9 9.10 -9.71 6.37
C LYS A 9 9.75 -8.34 6.29
N ASP A 10 8.94 -7.31 6.13
CA ASP A 10 9.41 -5.95 5.85
C ASP A 10 9.10 -5.01 7.01
N LYS A 11 10.06 -4.14 7.35
CA LYS A 11 9.92 -3.19 8.48
C LYS A 11 8.81 -2.17 8.25
N VAL A 12 8.54 -1.86 6.99
CA VAL A 12 7.50 -0.93 6.56
C VAL A 12 6.81 -1.57 5.35
N VAL A 13 5.50 -1.75 5.47
CA VAL A 13 4.65 -2.26 4.41
C VAL A 13 3.59 -1.20 4.09
N VAL A 14 3.42 -0.91 2.81
CA VAL A 14 2.49 0.11 2.31
C VAL A 14 1.59 -0.51 1.26
N PHE A 15 0.28 -0.36 1.45
CA PHE A 15 -0.73 -0.77 0.48
C PHE A 15 -1.17 0.46 -0.33
N LEU A 16 -1.02 0.40 -1.64
CA LEU A 16 -1.27 1.52 -2.55
C LEU A 16 -2.26 1.12 -3.64
N LYS A 17 -3.01 2.09 -4.17
CA LYS A 17 -3.67 1.98 -5.47
C LYS A 17 -2.64 2.39 -6.53
N GLY A 18 -2.12 1.44 -7.30
CA GLY A 18 -0.98 1.64 -8.20
C GLY A 18 0.37 1.33 -7.54
N THR A 19 1.44 1.88 -8.09
CA THR A 19 2.82 1.68 -7.58
C THR A 19 3.41 2.99 -7.03
N PRO A 20 4.51 2.95 -6.26
CA PRO A 20 5.21 4.16 -5.83
C PRO A 20 5.67 5.08 -6.95
N GLU A 21 5.93 4.52 -8.14
CA GLU A 21 6.32 5.25 -9.34
C GLU A 21 5.09 5.79 -10.10
N GLN A 22 3.98 5.07 -10.01
CA GLN A 22 2.73 5.36 -10.72
C GLN A 22 1.52 5.22 -9.77
N PRO A 23 1.34 6.15 -8.81
CA PRO A 23 0.20 6.14 -7.92
C PRO A 23 -1.09 6.49 -8.69
N GLN A 24 -2.14 5.70 -8.50
CA GLN A 24 -3.42 5.84 -9.22
C GLN A 24 -4.52 6.48 -8.36
N CYS A 25 -4.18 6.98 -7.17
CA CYS A 25 -5.08 7.70 -6.27
C CYS A 25 -4.34 8.85 -5.57
N GLY A 26 -5.02 9.98 -5.33
CA GLY A 26 -4.47 11.15 -4.66
C GLY A 26 -3.93 10.85 -3.26
N PHE A 27 -4.61 9.99 -2.50
CA PHE A 27 -4.15 9.52 -1.20
C PHE A 27 -2.89 8.66 -1.32
N SER A 28 -2.87 7.70 -2.25
CA SER A 28 -1.69 6.88 -2.52
C SER A 28 -0.48 7.73 -2.93
N ASN A 29 -0.70 8.78 -3.74
CA ASN A 29 0.35 9.74 -4.07
C ASN A 29 0.85 10.49 -2.82
N ALA A 30 -0.05 10.98 -1.97
CA ALA A 30 0.33 11.69 -0.74
C ALA A 30 1.19 10.83 0.19
N VAL A 31 0.82 9.55 0.39
CA VAL A 31 1.60 8.59 1.19
C VAL A 31 3.01 8.43 0.61
N VAL A 32 3.14 8.21 -0.70
CA VAL A 32 4.45 8.08 -1.37
C VAL A 32 5.28 9.36 -1.22
N GLN A 33 4.68 10.54 -1.34
CA GLN A 33 5.39 11.81 -1.15
C GLN A 33 5.91 11.97 0.27
N ILE A 34 5.09 11.65 1.28
CA ILE A 34 5.50 11.72 2.69
C ILE A 34 6.70 10.79 2.94
N LEU A 35 6.63 9.54 2.46
CA LEU A 35 7.74 8.58 2.62
C LEU A 35 9.02 9.09 1.95
N ARG A 36 8.92 9.67 0.75
CA ARG A 36 10.06 10.28 0.05
C ARG A 36 10.64 11.47 0.82
N LEU A 37 9.79 12.36 1.35
CA LEU A 37 10.21 13.52 2.14
C LEU A 37 10.98 13.12 3.40
N HIS A 38 10.60 12.01 4.03
CA HIS A 38 11.30 11.46 5.18
C HIS A 38 12.48 10.54 4.82
N GLY A 39 12.81 10.40 3.53
CA GLY A 39 13.92 9.57 3.08
C GLY A 39 13.71 8.07 3.27
N VAL A 40 12.47 7.62 3.47
CA VAL A 40 12.13 6.19 3.60
C VAL A 40 12.14 5.57 2.21
N ARG A 41 13.19 4.81 1.91
CA ARG A 41 13.39 4.13 0.62
C ARG A 41 13.14 2.62 0.70
N ASP A 42 13.35 2.04 1.88
CA ASP A 42 13.24 0.59 2.10
C ASP A 42 11.86 0.27 2.71
N TYR A 43 10.85 0.19 1.85
CA TYR A 43 9.51 -0.29 2.20
C TYR A 43 8.97 -1.23 1.12
N ALA A 44 8.18 -2.21 1.54
CA ALA A 44 7.44 -3.05 0.61
C ALA A 44 6.15 -2.34 0.20
N ALA A 45 5.96 -2.16 -1.10
CA ALA A 45 4.75 -1.60 -1.67
C ALA A 45 3.92 -2.70 -2.34
N TYR A 46 2.64 -2.81 -1.97
CA TYR A 46 1.70 -3.75 -2.58
C TYR A 46 0.57 -3.00 -3.26
N ASN A 47 0.40 -3.26 -4.56
CA ASN A 47 -0.70 -2.70 -5.34
C ASN A 47 -1.99 -3.49 -5.06
N VAL A 48 -2.96 -2.86 -4.41
CA VAL A 48 -4.25 -3.49 -4.07
C VAL A 48 -5.16 -3.66 -5.28
N LEU A 49 -4.81 -3.06 -6.42
CA LEU A 49 -5.56 -3.23 -7.66
C LEU A 49 -5.26 -4.57 -8.33
N ASP A 50 -4.07 -5.14 -8.10
CA ASP A 50 -3.62 -6.37 -8.75
C ASP A 50 -4.07 -7.64 -8.01
N ASP A 51 -4.46 -7.54 -6.74
CA ASP A 51 -4.90 -8.67 -5.93
C ASP A 51 -6.26 -8.43 -5.26
N PRO A 52 -7.34 -9.10 -5.73
CA PRO A 52 -8.67 -9.03 -5.12
C PRO A 52 -8.70 -9.48 -3.66
N GLN A 53 -7.80 -10.36 -3.22
CA GLN A 53 -7.72 -10.82 -1.82
C GLN A 53 -7.19 -9.72 -0.90
N LEU A 54 -6.28 -8.87 -1.39
CA LEU A 54 -5.84 -7.67 -0.67
C LEU A 54 -6.95 -6.62 -0.57
N ARG A 55 -7.85 -6.59 -1.55
CA ARG A 55 -8.99 -5.67 -1.60
C ARG A 55 -10.16 -6.10 -0.72
N GLN A 56 -10.46 -7.40 -0.66
CA GLN A 56 -11.67 -7.93 -0.02
C GLN A 56 -11.45 -8.43 1.42
N GLY A 57 -10.24 -8.34 1.97
CA GLY A 57 -9.97 -8.77 3.34
C GLY A 57 -10.75 -7.95 4.37
N ASP A 58 -11.43 -8.63 5.30
CA ASP A 58 -12.35 -8.07 6.33
C ASP A 58 -11.76 -6.92 7.18
N PHE A 59 -10.45 -6.70 7.14
CA PHE A 59 -9.75 -5.67 7.91
C PHE A 59 -9.70 -4.30 7.20
N TRP A 60 -9.97 -4.24 5.90
CA TRP A 60 -9.81 -3.01 5.15
C TRP A 60 -10.89 -2.82 4.10
N LYS A 61 -11.88 -1.97 4.40
CA LYS A 61 -12.57 -1.21 3.36
C LYS A 61 -11.62 -0.15 2.77
N LEU A 62 -10.47 -0.59 2.26
CA LEU A 62 -9.43 0.25 1.64
C LEU A 62 -10.00 1.00 0.42
N ASP A 63 -11.04 0.45 -0.20
CA ASP A 63 -11.76 1.11 -1.28
C ASP A 63 -12.47 2.39 -0.80
N ASP A 64 -13.10 2.35 0.39
CA ASP A 64 -13.89 3.46 0.96
C ASP A 64 -13.01 4.61 1.49
N PHE A 65 -11.79 4.33 1.95
CA PHE A 65 -10.87 5.34 2.52
C PHE A 65 -9.88 5.92 1.49
N MET A 66 -9.72 5.26 0.33
CA MET A 66 -8.82 5.66 -0.76
C MET A 66 -9.61 6.13 -1.99
N LEU A 67 -10.86 6.55 -1.82
CA LEU A 67 -11.68 7.25 -2.83
C LEU A 67 -11.71 8.75 -2.52
#